data_AF-A0A919ZYB5-F1
#
_entry.id   AF-A0A919ZYB5-F1
#
_cell.length_a   1.000
_cell.length_b   1.000
_cell.length_c   1.000
_cell.angle_alpha   90.00
_cell.angle_beta   90.00
_cell.angle_gamma   90.00
#
_symmetry.space_group_name_H-M   'P 1'
#
loop_
_entity.id
_entity.type
_entity.pdbx_description
1 polymer ?
#
loop_
_entity_poly.entity_id
_entity_poly.type
_entity_poly.pdbx_seq_one_letter_code
_entity_poly.pdbx_strand_id
1 'polypeptide(L)' 'MLKQIYSKNIIPVAKGDKDIKLMNFYNYKNIYIVEGGKTRSHSVLNSLGETEPDSLGWCDVPPLLQKGNP' A
#
# COMPACT_ATOMS: atom_id res chain seq x y z
N MET A 1 -24.39 -6.81 14.22
CA MET A 1 -23.21 -7.45 13.60
C MET A 1 -22.09 -6.42 13.59
N LEU A 2 -21.06 -6.58 14.42
CA LEU A 2 -19.93 -5.64 14.48
C LEU A 2 -19.06 -5.80 13.23
N LYS A 3 -18.91 -4.73 12.43
CA LYS A 3 -17.96 -4.68 11.30
C LYS A 3 -16.56 -4.83 11.88
N GLN A 4 -15.90 -5.96 11.64
CA GLN A 4 -14.49 -6.12 11.99
C GLN A 4 -13.67 -5.14 11.15
N ILE A 5 -13.06 -4.15 11.79
CA ILE A 5 -12.13 -3.24 11.14
C ILE A 5 -10.81 -4.00 10.97
N TYR A 6 -10.57 -4.53 9.77
CA TYR A 6 -9.26 -5.04 9.40
C TYR A 6 -8.37 -3.84 9.08
N SER A 7 -7.48 -3.50 10.02
CA SER A 7 -6.49 -2.44 9.81
C SER A 7 -5.23 -3.04 9.18
N LYS A 8 -4.83 -2.52 8.01
CA LYS A 8 -3.57 -2.81 7.33
C LYS A 8 -2.66 -1.59 7.48
N ASN A 9 -1.48 -1.76 8.05
CA ASN A 9 -0.45 -0.72 8.16
C ASN A 9 0.64 -1.01 7.13
N ILE A 10 0.83 -0.11 6.18
CA ILE A 10 1.84 -0.25 5.12
C ILE A 10 2.98 0.73 5.41
N ILE A 11 4.21 0.23 5.42
CA ILE A 11 5.41 1.01 5.69
C ILE A 11 6.32 0.92 4.46
N PRO A 12 6.40 1.98 3.64
CA PRO A 12 7.38 2.05 2.57
C PRO A 12 8.78 2.26 3.14
N VAL A 13 9.74 1.46 2.69
CA VAL A 13 11.14 1.52 3.11
C VAL A 13 12.08 1.67 1.94
N ALA A 14 13.26 2.23 2.17
CA ALA A 14 14.26 2.36 1.14
C ALA A 14 14.68 0.99 0.59
N LYS A 15 14.97 0.91 -0.71
CA LYS A 15 15.45 -0.32 -1.35
C LYS A 15 16.71 -0.82 -0.66
N GLY A 16 16.67 -2.06 -0.15
CA GLY A 16 17.81 -2.69 0.51
C GLY A 16 18.03 -2.28 1.96
N ASP A 17 17.11 -1.54 2.58
CA ASP A 17 17.12 -1.30 4.02
C ASP A 17 17.03 -2.64 4.79
N LYS A 18 18.10 -2.99 5.49
CA LYS A 18 18.18 -4.21 6.29
C LYS A 18 17.75 -3.98 7.74
N ASP A 19 17.81 -2.74 8.20
CA ASP A 19 17.59 -2.36 9.59
C ASP A 19 16.10 -2.36 9.94
N ILE A 20 15.21 -2.26 8.93
CA ILE A 20 13.77 -2.44 9.12
C ILE A 20 13.43 -3.76 9.86
N LYS A 21 14.24 -4.82 9.68
CA LYS A 21 14.07 -6.12 10.34
C LYS A 21 14.37 -6.09 11.84
N LEU A 22 15.09 -5.06 12.29
CA LEU A 22 15.43 -4.85 13.69
C LEU A 22 14.33 -4.11 14.45
N MET A 23 13.32 -3.56 13.74
CA MET A 23 12.21 -2.86 14.35
C MET A 23 11.26 -3.84 15.05
N ASN A 24 10.79 -3.47 16.25
CA ASN A 24 9.92 -4.31 17.08
C ASN A 24 8.59 -4.71 16.40
N PHE A 25 8.12 -3.91 15.43
CA PHE A 25 6.88 -4.11 14.71
C PHE A 25 7.02 -4.96 13.44
N TYR A 26 8.24 -5.32 13.03
CA TYR A 26 8.50 -5.91 11.70
C TYR A 26 7.67 -7.18 11.43
N ASN A 27 7.41 -7.99 12.45
CA ASN A 27 6.67 -9.25 12.35
C ASN A 27 5.21 -9.15 12.81
N TYR A 28 4.67 -7.96 13.02
CA TYR A 28 3.26 -7.83 13.39
C TYR A 28 2.36 -8.16 12.21
N LYS A 29 1.30 -8.94 12.46
CA LYS A 29 0.40 -9.48 11.43
C LYS A 29 -0.22 -8.42 10.52
N ASN A 30 -0.39 -7.20 11.01
CA ASN A 30 -0.98 -6.09 10.27
C ASN A 30 0.05 -5.13 9.68
N ILE A 31 1.35 -5.42 9.75
CA ILE A 31 2.43 -4.61 9.18
C ILE A 31 2.86 -5.22 7.84
N TYR A 32 2.90 -4.37 6.82
CA TYR A 32 3.29 -4.75 5.47
C TYR A 32 4.40 -3.81 5.01
N ILE A 33 5.55 -4.38 4.68
CA ILE A 33 6.73 -3.62 4.25
C ILE A 33 6.76 -3.63 2.73
N VAL A 34 6.93 -2.47 2.12
CA VAL A 34 6.94 -2.29 0.67
C VAL A 34 8.16 -1.50 0.24
N GLU A 35 8.64 -1.69 -0.98
CA GLU A 35 9.73 -0.87 -1.50
C GLU A 35 9.22 0.56 -1.80
N GLY A 36 9.86 1.54 -1.18
CA GLY A 36 9.63 2.96 -1.44
C GLY A 36 10.10 3.39 -2.83
N GLY A 37 9.85 4.65 -3.17
CA GLY A 37 10.26 5.26 -4.44
C GLY A 37 11.34 6.33 -4.28
N LYS A 38 11.81 6.85 -5.42
CA LYS A 38 12.81 7.95 -5.46
C LYS A 38 12.33 9.24 -4.78
N THR A 39 11.03 9.41 -4.61
CA THR A 39 10.41 10.54 -3.92
C THR A 39 9.36 10.05 -2.93
N ARG A 40 8.94 10.94 -2.03
CA ARG A 40 7.83 10.65 -1.09
C ARG A 40 6.55 10.27 -1.83
N SER A 41 6.20 10.97 -2.90
CA SER A 41 5.01 10.67 -3.71
C SER A 41 5.06 9.29 -4.33
N HIS A 42 6.19 8.87 -4.89
CA HIS A 42 6.36 7.51 -5.42
C HIS A 42 6.26 6.45 -4.32
N SER A 43 6.79 6.72 -3.13
CA SER A 43 6.67 5.79 -1.98
C SER A 43 5.21 5.59 -1.55
N VAL A 44 4.41 6.67 -1.59
CA VAL A 44 2.97 6.59 -1.34
C VAL A 44 2.26 5.80 -2.43
N LEU A 45 2.55 6.07 -3.71
CA LEU A 45 1.96 5.34 -4.83
C LEU A 45 2.25 3.83 -4.76
N ASN A 46 3.49 3.44 -4.47
CA ASN A 46 3.86 2.04 -4.28
C ASN A 46 3.07 1.41 -3.11
N SER A 47 2.87 2.14 -2.02
CA SER A 47 2.11 1.67 -0.86
C SER A 47 0.62 1.49 -1.17
N LEU A 48 0.05 2.34 -2.04
CA LEU A 48 -1.34 2.22 -2.49
C LEU A 48 -1.53 1.09 -3.51
N GLY A 49 -0.52 0.78 -4.33
CA GLY A 49 -0.56 -0.39 -5.23
C GLY A 49 -0.70 -1.73 -4.49
N GLU A 50 -0.28 -1.77 -3.22
CA GLU A 50 -0.43 -2.91 -2.32
C GLU A 50 -1.82 -2.99 -1.67
N THR A 51 -2.72 -2.06 -1.99
CA THR A 51 -4.08 -2.02 -1.40
C THR A 51 -5.19 -2.58 -2.30
N GLU A 52 -4.95 -2.99 -3.57
CA GLU A 52 -6.01 -3.55 -4.45
C GLU A 52 -5.53 -4.67 -5.41
N PRO A 53 -6.38 -5.68 -5.80
CA PRO A 53 -7.84 -5.58 -5.91
C PRO A 53 -8.72 -6.78 -5.44
N ASP A 54 -8.40 -7.56 -4.38
CA ASP A 54 -9.31 -8.65 -3.93
C ASP A 54 -10.13 -8.35 -2.65
N SER A 55 -10.12 -7.11 -2.13
CA SER A 55 -10.86 -6.79 -0.88
C SER A 55 -11.53 -5.42 -0.83
N LEU A 56 -11.47 -4.64 -1.91
CA LEU A 56 -12.31 -3.46 -2.07
C LEU A 56 -13.09 -3.68 -3.35
N GLY A 57 -14.37 -4.03 -3.22
CA GLY A 57 -15.28 -4.07 -4.35
C GLY A 57 -15.19 -2.74 -5.07
N TRP A 58 -14.65 -2.77 -6.29
CA TRP A 58 -14.69 -1.67 -7.24
C TRP A 58 -16.16 -1.34 -7.50
N CYS A 59 -16.74 -0.48 -6.65
CA CYS A 59 -17.91 0.28 -7.04
C CYS A 59 -17.41 1.38 -7.96
N ASP A 60 -17.53 1.13 -9.26
CA ASP A 60 -17.71 2.12 -10.31
C ASP A 60 -16.70 3.27 -10.33
N VAL A 61 -15.52 3.02 -10.92
CA VAL A 61 -14.69 4.11 -11.44
C VAL A 61 -15.50 4.81 -12.55
N PRO A 62 -15.81 6.12 -12.46
CA PRO A 62 -16.55 6.81 -13.50
C PRO A 62 -15.75 6.80 -14.82
N PRO A 63 -16.39 6.67 -15.99
CA PRO A 63 -15.72 6.46 -17.29
C PRO A 63 -14.77 7.58 -17.78
N LEU A 64 -14.57 8.65 -16.99
CA LEU A 64 -13.87 9.86 -17.43
C LEU A 64 -12.33 9.77 -17.38
N LEU A 65 -11.75 8.68 -16.88
CA LEU A 65 -10.28 8.49 -16.82
C LEU A 65 -9.71 7.52 -17.86
N GLN A 66 -10.52 7.00 -18.79
CA GLN A 66 -10.05 6.06 -19.83
C GLN A 66 -9.60 6.72 -21.14
N LYS A 67 -9.48 8.05 -21.22
CA LYS A 67 -9.13 8.72 -22.48
C LYS A 67 -7.93 9.65 -22.34
N GLY A 68 -6.81 9.26 -22.96
CA GLY A 68 -5.80 10.20 -23.42
C GLY A 68 -4.34 9.78 -23.23
N ASN A 69 -3.90 8.70 -23.85
CA ASN A 69 -2.56 8.67 -24.45
C ASN A 69 -2.66 9.37 -25.83
N PRO A 70 -1.69 10.19 -26.22
CA PRO A 70 -0.83 9.85 -27.33
C PRO A 70 0.18 8.77 -26.92
#